data_AF-A0A6N0I004-F1
#
_entry.id   AF-A0A6N0I004-F1
#
_cell.length_a   1.000
_cell.length_b   1.000
_cell.length_c   1.000
_cell.angle_alpha   90.00
_cell.angle_beta   90.00
_cell.angle_gamma   90.00
#
_symmetry.space_group_name_H-M   'P 1'
#
loop_
_entity.id
_entity.type
_entity.pdbx_description
1 polymer ?
#
loop_
_entity_poly.entity_id
_entity_poly.type
_entity_poly.pdbx_seq_one_letter_code
_entity_poly.pdbx_strand_id
1 'polypeptide(L)'
;MLAGFIAAISYGAELLALLLIVGMITSFVAGERFTHLPDADFREVRDALAHGEIMLMVDIPESEVYRIEHQIHQQVPEARFGGVSWLPDTAAQL
;
A
#
# COMPACT_ATOMS: atom_id res chain seq x y z
N MET A 1 -8.88 -16.83 -13.07
CA MET A 1 -8.15 -18.12 -13.02
C MET A 1 -8.96 -19.23 -12.35
N LEU A 2 -9.63 -19.00 -11.21
CA LEU A 2 -10.40 -20.04 -10.50
C LEU A 2 -11.46 -20.76 -11.35
N ALA A 3 -12.32 -20.03 -12.07
CA ALA A 3 -13.35 -20.63 -12.92
C ALA A 3 -12.73 -21.51 -14.05
N GLY A 4 -11.61 -21.05 -14.62
CA GLY A 4 -10.86 -21.83 -15.62
C GLY A 4 -10.23 -23.09 -15.02
N PHE A 5 -9.76 -23.04 -13.76
CA PHE A 5 -9.20 -24.19 -13.07
C PHE A 5 -10.26 -25.26 -12.78
N ILE A 6 -11.45 -24.85 -12.33
CA ILE A 6 -12.59 -25.74 -12.10
C ILE A 6 -13.02 -26.41 -13.41
N ALA A 7 -13.09 -25.65 -14.51
CA ALA A 7 -13.37 -26.19 -15.82
C ALA A 7 -12.29 -27.20 -16.27
N ALA A 8 -11.01 -26.86 -16.12
CA ALA A 8 -9.89 -27.73 -16.51
C ALA A 8 -9.94 -29.09 -15.78
N ILE A 9 -10.23 -29.10 -14.48
CA ILE A 9 -10.41 -30.36 -13.72
C ILE A 9 -11.64 -31.13 -14.23
N SER A 10 -12.76 -30.43 -14.47
CA SER A 10 -14.00 -31.05 -14.92
C SER A 10 -13.87 -31.74 -16.29
N TYR A 11 -13.02 -31.21 -17.17
CA TYR A 11 -12.72 -31.78 -18.49
C TYR A 11 -11.49 -32.71 -18.50
N GLY A 12 -10.89 -33.01 -17.33
CA GLY A 12 -9.71 -33.88 -17.23
C GLY A 12 -8.43 -33.31 -17.84
N ALA A 13 -8.36 -32.00 -18.04
CA ALA A 13 -7.19 -31.31 -18.58
C ALA A 13 -6.15 -31.04 -17.49
N GLU A 14 -5.49 -32.11 -17.02
CA GLU A 14 -4.57 -32.09 -15.87
C GLU A 14 -3.43 -31.07 -16.01
N LEU A 15 -2.81 -31.00 -17.20
CA LEU A 15 -1.72 -30.05 -17.46
C LEU A 15 -2.19 -28.59 -17.38
N LEU A 16 -3.38 -28.29 -17.92
CA LEU A 16 -3.95 -26.94 -17.86
C LEU A 16 -4.33 -26.57 -16.42
N ALA A 17 -4.93 -27.51 -15.68
CA ALA A 17 -5.24 -27.33 -14.27
C ALA A 17 -3.97 -27.03 -13.44
N LEU A 18 -2.88 -27.76 -13.70
CA LEU A 18 -1.58 -27.53 -13.06
C LEU A 18 -1.04 -26.13 -13.36
N LEU A 19 -1.08 -25.68 -14.61
CA LEU A 19 -0.61 -24.34 -14.98
C LEU A 19 -1.45 -23.24 -14.30
N LEU A 20 -2.76 -23.44 -14.21
CA LEU A 20 -3.67 -22.48 -13.58
C LEU A 20 -3.46 -22.37 -12.08
N ILE A 21 -3.26 -23.50 -11.37
CA ILE A 21 -3.00 -23.44 -9.92
C ILE A 21 -1.63 -22.82 -9.62
N VAL A 22 -0.61 -23.14 -10.41
CA VAL A 22 0.71 -22.50 -10.30
C VAL A 22 0.58 -20.99 -10.53
N GLY A 23 -0.12 -20.56 -11.59
CA GLY A 23 -0.37 -19.15 -11.87
C GLY A 23 -1.14 -18.41 -10.77
N MET A 24 -2.10 -19.09 -10.12
CA MET A 24 -2.82 -18.53 -8.99
C MET A 24 -1.92 -18.35 -7.77
N ILE A 25 -1.08 -19.33 -7.45
CA ILE A 25 -0.14 -19.22 -6.32
C ILE A 25 0.90 -18.13 -6.58
N THR A 26 1.48 -18.08 -7.77
CA THR A 26 2.52 -17.09 -8.09
C THR A 26 1.97 -15.67 -8.09
N SER A 27 0.78 -15.44 -8.66
CA SER A 27 0.14 -14.11 -8.61
C SER A 27 -0.25 -13.70 -7.20
N PHE A 28 -0.71 -14.65 -6.37
CA PHE A 28 -1.01 -14.37 -4.97
C PHE A 28 0.25 -13.99 -4.17
N VAL A 29 1.32 -14.78 -4.28
CA VAL A 29 2.60 -14.51 -3.59
C VAL A 29 3.24 -13.23 -4.10
N ALA A 30 3.21 -12.98 -5.41
CA ALA A 30 3.69 -11.73 -5.98
C ALA A 30 2.89 -10.54 -5.43
N GLY A 31 1.55 -10.62 -5.44
CA GLY A 31 0.68 -9.59 -4.89
C GLY A 31 0.94 -9.33 -3.40
N GLU A 32 1.05 -10.38 -2.60
CA GLU A 32 1.39 -10.29 -1.17
C GLU A 32 2.74 -9.59 -0.97
N ARG A 33 3.76 -9.93 -1.77
CA ARG A 33 5.06 -9.26 -1.70
C ARG A 33 4.97 -7.79 -2.11
N PHE A 34 4.15 -7.44 -3.10
CA PHE A 34 3.89 -6.06 -3.51
C PHE A 34 3.10 -5.26 -2.46
N THR A 35 2.20 -5.89 -1.69
CA THR A 35 1.51 -5.20 -0.59
C THR A 35 2.44 -4.80 0.57
N HIS A 36 3.61 -5.42 0.67
CA HIS A 36 4.67 -5.06 1.63
C HIS A 36 5.65 -4.00 1.08
N LEU A 37 5.41 -3.50 -0.14
CA LEU A 37 6.31 -2.59 -0.84
C LEU A 37 5.99 -1.08 -0.78
N PRO A 38 4.92 -0.56 -0.15
CA PRO A 38 4.93 0.88 0.10
C PRO A 38 5.89 1.12 1.26
N ASP A 39 6.98 1.86 0.99
CA ASP A 39 7.84 2.57 1.95
C ASP A 39 7.05 3.61 2.78
N ALA A 40 5.77 3.36 3.05
CA ALA A 40 5.06 3.97 4.13
C ALA A 40 5.41 3.16 5.36
N ASP A 41 6.37 3.65 6.16
CA ASP A 41 6.72 3.06 7.44
C ASP A 41 5.56 3.23 8.43
N PHE A 42 4.48 2.48 8.19
CA PHE A 42 3.30 2.40 9.04
C PHE A 42 3.64 1.79 10.40
N ARG A 43 4.89 1.41 10.67
CA ARG A 43 5.31 0.97 11.99
C ARG A 43 5.28 2.14 12.97
N GLU A 44 5.75 3.33 12.56
CA GLU A 44 5.67 4.54 13.38
C GLU A 44 4.21 4.93 13.64
N VAL A 45 3.38 4.83 12.60
CA VAL A 45 1.92 5.03 12.71
C VAL A 45 1.27 3.98 13.63
N ARG A 46 1.65 2.71 13.53
CA ARG A 46 1.09 1.64 14.37
C ARG A 46 1.43 1.83 15.84
N ASP A 47 2.66 2.23 16.14
CA ASP A 47 3.06 2.51 17.51
C ASP A 47 2.30 3.74 18.03
N ALA A 48 2.22 4.83 17.27
CA ALA A 48 1.42 6.01 17.62
C ALA A 48 -0.07 5.67 17.89
N LEU A 49 -0.72 4.91 16.99
CA LEU A 49 -2.10 4.46 17.16
C LEU A 49 -2.30 3.58 18.41
N ALA A 50 -1.33 2.72 18.75
CA ALA A 50 -1.39 1.89 19.95
C ALA A 50 -1.30 2.70 21.25
N HIS A 51 -0.67 3.88 21.21
CA HIS A 51 -0.60 4.82 22.33
C HIS A 51 -1.82 5.77 22.41
N GLY A 52 -2.80 5.63 21.51
CA GLY A 52 -4.02 6.43 21.50
C GLY A 52 -3.94 7.71 20.66
N GLU A 53 -2.91 7.86 19.83
CA GLU A 53 -2.82 8.95 18.86
C GLU A 53 -3.79 8.73 17.68
N ILE A 54 -4.14 9.80 16.97
CA ILE A 54 -5.10 9.76 15.84
C ILE A 54 -4.34 10.04 14.54
N MET A 55 -4.45 9.14 13.57
CA MET A 55 -3.94 9.36 12.22
C MET A 55 -4.99 10.04 11.34
N LEU A 56 -4.66 11.20 10.76
CA LEU A 56 -5.50 11.90 9.79
C LEU A 56 -4.78 11.95 8.43
N MET A 57 -5.40 11.35 7.41
CA MET A 57 -4.92 11.43 6.02
C MET A 57 -5.83 12.38 5.25
N VAL A 58 -5.25 13.40 4.62
CA VAL A 58 -5.97 14.41 3.84
C VAL A 58 -5.33 14.48 2.46
N ASP A 59 -6.14 14.38 1.41
CA ASP A 59 -5.67 14.61 0.05
C ASP A 59 -5.50 16.12 -0.17
N ILE A 60 -4.26 16.55 -0.41
CA ILE A 60 -3.89 17.96 -0.57
C ILE A 60 -2.96 18.11 -1.77
N PRO A 61 -3.16 19.15 -2.61
CA PRO A 61 -2.23 19.45 -3.67
C PRO A 61 -0.87 19.84 -3.07
N GLU A 62 0.22 19.45 -3.72
CA GLU A 62 1.60 19.62 -3.23
C GLU A 62 1.93 21.08 -2.86
N SER A 63 1.40 22.04 -3.61
CA SER A 63 1.57 23.48 -3.36
C SER A 63 1.00 23.95 -2.02
N GLU A 64 0.05 23.21 -1.45
CA GLU A 64 -0.66 23.58 -0.22
C GLU A 64 -0.13 22.85 1.02
N VAL A 65 0.73 21.82 0.85
CA VAL A 65 1.27 20.99 1.94
C VAL A 65 1.94 21.86 3.00
N TYR A 66 2.91 22.68 2.59
CA TYR A 66 3.68 23.54 3.51
C TYR A 66 2.78 24.52 4.28
N ARG A 67 1.78 25.09 3.61
CA ARG A 67 0.85 26.03 4.24
C ARG A 67 0.01 25.34 5.32
N ILE A 68 -0.48 24.14 5.03
CA ILE A 68 -1.32 23.35 5.94
C ILE A 68 -0.50 22.83 7.12
N GLU A 69 0.71 22.31 6.88
CA GLU A 69 1.62 21.88 7.95
C GLU A 69 1.92 23.04 8.92
N HIS A 70 2.22 24.23 8.38
CA HIS A 70 2.49 25.39 9.21
C HIS A 70 1.26 25.81 10.04
N GLN A 71 0.06 25.75 9.46
CA GLN A 71 -1.19 26.05 10.18
C GLN A 71 -1.47 25.03 11.29
N ILE A 72 -1.26 23.74 11.02
CA ILE A 72 -1.45 22.66 11.99
C ILE A 72 -0.44 22.81 13.13
N HIS A 73 0.83 23.06 12.82
CA HIS A 73 1.88 23.17 13.85
C HIS A 73 1.66 24.36 14.80
N GLN A 74 1.03 25.45 14.32
CA GLN A 74 0.63 26.56 15.17
C GLN A 74 -0.49 26.22 16.17
N GLN A 75 -1.38 25.29 15.81
CA GLN A 75 -2.53 24.91 16.64
C GLN A 75 -2.25 23.68 17.50
N VAL A 76 -1.47 22.74 16.98
CA VAL A 76 -1.10 21.47 17.60
C VAL A 76 0.40 21.26 17.40
N PRO A 77 1.26 21.83 18.28
CA PRO A 77 2.71 21.74 18.15
C PRO A 77 3.25 20.31 18.22
N GLU A 78 2.49 19.41 18.85
CA GLU A 78 2.82 18.00 19.02
C GLU A 78 2.53 17.15 17.77
N ALA A 79 1.83 17.72 16.78
CA ALA A 79 1.54 17.01 15.53
C ALA A 79 2.85 16.72 14.78
N ARG A 80 3.09 15.44 14.50
CA ARG A 80 4.19 14.98 13.64
C ARG A 80 3.70 14.88 12.20
N PHE A 81 4.53 15.34 11.27
CA PHE A 81 4.25 15.28 9.84
C PHE A 81 5.06 14.15 9.21
N GLY A 82 4.37 13.28 8.47
CA GLY A 82 4.96 12.19 7.71
C GLY A 82 4.29 12.14 6.34
N GLY A 83 5.00 12.59 5.32
CA GLY A 83 4.52 12.53 3.94
C GLY A 83 4.87 11.18 3.32
N VAL A 84 3.86 10.50 2.76
CA VAL A 84 4.09 9.36 1.85
C VAL A 84 3.93 9.87 0.42
N SER A 85 5.05 10.00 -0.30
CA SER A 85 5.01 10.28 -1.74
C SER A 85 4.80 8.97 -2.48
N TRP A 86 3.82 8.96 -3.39
CA TRP A 86 3.64 7.85 -4.33
C TRP A 86 4.58 7.95 -5.54
N LEU A 87 5.36 9.04 -5.64
CA LEU A 87 6.40 9.15 -6.64
C LEU A 87 7.66 8.43 -6.16
N PRO A 88 8.34 7.68 -7.05
CA PRO A 88 9.66 7.15 -6.76
C PRO A 88 10.60 8.29 -6.32
N ASP A 89 11.50 8.03 -5.37
CA ASP A 89 12.48 9.02 -4.84
C ASP A 89 13.28 9.76 -5.92
N THR A 90 13.32 9.21 -7.13
CA THR A 90 13.95 9.81 -8.32
C THR A 90 13.20 11.00 -8.92
N ALA A 91 11.92 11.20 -8.62
CA ALA A 91 11.12 12.32 -9.13
C ALA A 91 11.11 13.55 -8.21
N ALA A 92 11.51 13.41 -6.95
CA ALA A 92 11.57 14.52 -5.98
C ALA A 92 12.86 15.37 -6.07
N GLN A 93 13.74 15.07 -7.04
CA GLN A 93 15.04 15.74 -7.23
C GLN A 93 15.14 16.55 -8.54
N LEU A 94 14.03 16.77 -9.24
CA LEU A 94 13.93 17.66 -10.41
C LEU A 94 13.02 18.84 -10.11
#